data_AF-A0A559NT28-F1
#
_entry.id   AF-A0A559NT28-F1
#
_cell.length_a   1.000
_cell.length_b   1.000
_cell.length_c   1.000
_cell.angle_alpha   90.00
_cell.angle_beta   90.00
_cell.angle_gamma   90.00
#
_symmetry.space_group_name_H-M   'P 1'
#
loop_
_entity.id
_entity.type
_entity.pdbx_description
1 polymer ?
#
loop_
_entity_poly.entity_id
_entity_poly.type
_entity_poly.pdbx_seq_one_letter_code
_entity_poly.pdbx_strand_id
1 'polypeptide(L)'
;MFIYNITTNIEEAYHTEWLQWMKQVHIPEVLSTGKFLSAKFTKVLVEEDMGGETYSIQYSVKDKATLERYYNEDAPRLIAQIEKKFAGKLVSFKTELEVVDEYFVQRATATHLLFTYGTLQEQDIQLGVFSRALTGFEDELVQYVVSEKKVAGLYPTLQHTGNVKDIIKGQVYTLTHQELQKADEYEGEAYKRIQIELGSGRNAWVYISK
;
A
#
# COMPACT_ATOMS: atom_id res chain seq x y z
N MET A 1 13.82 -5.91 -14.35
CA MET A 1 14.21 -4.54 -13.96
C MET A 1 15.60 -4.62 -13.37
N PHE A 2 16.42 -3.57 -13.53
CA PHE A 2 17.77 -3.55 -12.98
C PHE A 2 17.95 -2.34 -12.06
N ILE A 3 18.91 -2.43 -11.15
CA ILE A 3 19.33 -1.34 -10.29
C ILE A 3 20.78 -1.01 -10.64
N TYR A 4 21.02 0.25 -10.98
CA TYR A 4 22.34 0.84 -11.04
C TYR A 4 22.65 1.48 -9.69
N ASN A 5 23.50 0.83 -8.90
CA ASN A 5 23.89 1.28 -7.58
C ASN A 5 25.26 1.96 -7.63
N ILE A 6 25.38 3.13 -7.02
CA ILE A 6 26.66 3.78 -6.73
C ILE A 6 26.80 3.90 -5.22
N THR A 7 27.93 3.45 -4.68
CA THR A 7 28.31 3.68 -3.30
C THR A 7 29.44 4.69 -3.27
N THR A 8 29.30 5.74 -2.48
CA THR A 8 30.24 6.87 -2.37
C THR A 8 30.59 7.11 -0.91
N ASN A 9 31.87 7.06 -0.58
CA ASN A 9 32.41 7.63 0.67
C ASN A 9 32.91 9.06 0.36
N ILE A 10 32.48 10.03 1.17
CA ILE A 10 32.84 11.45 1.06
C ILE A 10 33.55 11.91 2.34
N GLU A 11 34.64 12.65 2.20
CA GLU A 11 35.34 13.25 3.34
C GLU A 11 34.43 14.18 4.15
N GLU A 12 34.56 14.13 5.49
CA GLU A 12 33.70 14.85 6.43
C GLU A 12 33.64 16.36 6.16
N ALA A 13 34.78 16.98 5.81
CA ALA A 13 34.87 18.41 5.53
C ALA A 13 33.99 18.88 4.35
N TYR A 14 33.64 17.97 3.43
CA TYR A 14 32.86 18.28 2.22
C TYR A 14 31.50 17.59 2.20
N HIS A 15 31.20 16.80 3.22
CA HIS A 15 29.98 16.00 3.33
C HIS A 15 28.72 16.84 3.14
N THR A 16 28.56 17.93 3.89
CA THR A 16 27.34 18.74 3.86
C THR A 16 27.12 19.37 2.47
N GLU A 17 28.18 19.90 1.87
CA GLU A 17 28.14 20.50 0.54
C GLU A 17 27.81 19.45 -0.54
N TRP A 18 28.44 18.28 -0.46
CA TRP A 18 28.20 17.16 -1.36
C TRP A 18 26.77 16.63 -1.23
N LEU A 19 26.29 16.41 -0.01
CA LEU A 19 24.94 15.92 0.26
C LEU A 19 23.88 16.87 -0.30
N GLN A 20 24.06 18.18 -0.09
CA GLN A 20 23.16 19.19 -0.65
C GLN A 20 23.18 19.16 -2.18
N TRP A 21 24.37 19.16 -2.79
CA TRP A 21 24.52 19.15 -4.24
C TRP A 21 23.93 17.88 -4.89
N MET A 22 24.12 16.72 -4.26
CA MET A 22 23.54 15.45 -4.73
C MET A 22 22.01 15.52 -4.77
N LYS A 23 21.39 16.06 -3.71
CA LYS A 23 19.92 16.19 -3.61
C LYS A 23 19.34 17.22 -4.55
N GLN A 24 20.02 18.35 -4.74
CA GLN A 24 19.49 19.51 -5.45
C GLN A 24 19.85 19.54 -6.93
N VAL A 25 20.94 18.90 -7.33
CA VAL A 25 21.50 19.01 -8.69
C VAL A 25 21.71 17.63 -9.31
N HIS A 26 22.58 16.80 -8.73
CA HIS A 26 23.05 15.60 -9.42
C HIS A 26 21.96 14.53 -9.61
N ILE A 27 21.26 14.13 -8.54
CA ILE A 27 20.19 13.13 -8.63
C ILE A 27 19.07 13.62 -9.57
N PRO A 28 18.58 14.88 -9.46
CA PRO A 28 17.64 15.43 -10.44
C PRO A 28 18.14 15.41 -11.88
N GLU A 29 19.40 15.74 -12.16
CA GLU A 29 19.97 15.67 -13.52
C GLU A 29 20.07 14.24 -14.05
N VAL A 30 20.41 13.27 -13.22
CA VAL A 30 20.43 11.85 -13.61
C VAL A 30 19.01 11.39 -13.97
N LEU A 31 18.01 11.77 -13.16
CA LEU A 31 16.61 11.44 -13.42
C LEU A 31 16.04 12.16 -14.65
N SER A 32 16.48 13.39 -14.93
CA SER A 32 16.01 14.17 -16.09
C SER A 32 16.48 13.63 -17.44
N THR A 33 17.44 12.70 -17.46
CA THR A 33 17.80 11.92 -18.65
C THR A 33 16.62 11.07 -19.18
N GLY A 34 15.62 10.81 -18.33
CA GLY A 34 14.47 9.95 -18.65
C GLY A 34 14.81 8.45 -18.73
N LYS A 35 16.05 8.06 -18.39
CA LYS A 35 16.53 6.67 -18.47
C LYS A 35 16.25 5.86 -17.20
N PHE A 36 15.99 6.52 -16.08
CA PHE A 36 15.73 5.89 -14.78
C PHE A 36 14.28 6.13 -14.33
N LEU A 37 13.70 5.11 -13.70
CA LEU A 37 12.32 5.10 -13.20
C LEU A 37 12.22 5.75 -11.82
N SER A 38 13.25 5.58 -11.00
CA SER A 38 13.31 6.09 -9.63
C SER A 38 14.75 6.12 -9.13
N ALA A 39 14.98 6.86 -8.04
CA ALA A 39 16.23 6.87 -7.30
C ALA A 39 15.96 6.68 -5.81
N LYS A 40 16.78 5.89 -5.12
CA LYS A 40 16.78 5.75 -3.66
C LYS A 40 18.14 6.19 -3.14
N PHE A 41 18.15 7.23 -2.30
CA PHE A 41 19.37 7.78 -1.70
C PHE A 41 19.42 7.41 -0.22
N THR A 42 20.44 6.64 0.17
CA THR A 42 20.59 6.05 1.51
C THR A 42 21.95 6.35 2.11
N LYS A 43 22.01 6.52 3.44
CA LYS A 43 23.26 6.59 4.21
C LYS A 43 23.61 5.19 4.72
N VAL A 44 24.88 4.80 4.62
CA VAL A 44 25.41 3.61 5.26
C VAL A 44 25.66 3.93 6.73
N LEU A 45 25.11 3.12 7.64
CA LEU A 45 25.15 3.39 9.08
C LEU A 45 26.34 2.74 9.79
N VAL A 46 27.22 2.06 9.07
CA VAL A 46 28.43 1.46 9.63
C VAL A 46 29.44 2.58 9.87
N GLU A 47 30.00 2.65 11.08
CA GLU A 47 31.12 3.52 11.38
C GLU A 47 32.37 2.96 10.68
N GLU A 48 32.91 3.71 9.73
CA GLU A 48 34.15 3.35 9.03
C GLU A 48 35.35 3.98 9.75
N ASP A 49 36.33 3.16 10.14
CA ASP A 49 37.56 3.62 10.81
C ASP A 49 38.39 4.62 9.98
N MET A 50 38.13 4.71 8.67
CA MET A 50 38.85 5.57 7.73
C MET A 50 38.28 6.99 7.61
N GLY A 51 37.26 7.34 8.40
CA GLY A 51 36.65 8.66 8.40
C GLY A 51 35.77 8.94 7.16
N GLY A 52 35.04 10.07 7.20
CA GLY A 52 34.06 10.42 6.18
C GLY A 52 32.69 9.75 6.37
N GLU A 53 31.77 10.02 5.45
CA GLU A 53 30.44 9.41 5.44
C GLU A 53 30.18 8.63 4.15
N THR A 54 29.61 7.43 4.29
CA THR A 54 29.28 6.58 3.14
C THR A 54 27.80 6.62 2.82
N TYR A 55 27.48 6.75 1.53
CA TYR A 55 26.13 6.74 1.00
C TYR A 55 26.01 5.76 -0.18
N SER A 56 24.80 5.28 -0.43
CA SER A 56 24.43 4.52 -1.61
C SER A 56 23.27 5.22 -2.34
N ILE A 57 23.40 5.36 -3.65
CA ILE A 57 22.33 5.79 -4.55
C ILE A 57 21.99 4.65 -5.49
N GLN A 58 20.73 4.22 -5.46
CA GLN A 58 20.21 3.14 -6.30
C GLN A 58 19.23 3.73 -7.31
N TYR A 59 19.55 3.61 -8.59
CA TYR A 59 18.69 4.04 -9.68
C TYR A 59 18.05 2.83 -10.35
N SER A 60 16.71 2.76 -10.37
CA SER A 60 15.99 1.69 -11.04
C SER A 60 15.86 1.97 -12.52
N VAL A 61 16.20 0.99 -13.36
CA VAL A 61 16.16 1.07 -14.83
C VAL A 61 15.39 -0.11 -15.41
N LYS A 62 14.63 0.15 -16.48
CA LYS A 62 13.74 -0.83 -17.10
C LYS A 62 14.49 -2.05 -17.63
N ASP A 63 15.57 -1.82 -18.38
CA ASP A 63 16.33 -2.83 -19.11
C ASP A 63 17.80 -2.44 -19.28
N LYS A 64 18.67 -3.43 -19.57
CA LYS A 64 20.11 -3.21 -19.77
C LYS A 64 20.41 -2.28 -20.95
N ALA A 65 19.65 -2.37 -22.04
CA ALA A 65 19.88 -1.52 -23.21
C ALA A 65 19.74 -0.02 -22.87
N THR A 66 18.82 0.32 -21.97
CA THR A 66 18.65 1.68 -21.47
C THR A 66 19.78 2.12 -20.56
N LEU A 67 20.30 1.21 -19.71
CA LEU A 67 21.49 1.48 -18.89
C LEU A 67 22.74 1.71 -19.76
N GLU A 68 22.93 0.91 -20.81
CA GLU A 68 24.02 1.12 -21.77
C GLU A 68 23.94 2.48 -22.46
N ARG A 69 22.74 2.92 -22.87
CA ARG A 69 22.57 4.28 -23.41
C ARG A 69 22.96 5.34 -22.39
N TYR A 70 22.60 5.18 -21.11
CA TYR A 70 23.01 6.11 -20.06
C TYR A 70 24.54 6.20 -19.94
N TYR A 71 25.24 5.07 -19.97
CA TYR A 71 26.70 5.05 -19.91
C TYR A 71 27.37 5.76 -21.08
N ASN A 72 26.79 5.67 -22.29
CA ASN A 72 27.38 6.27 -23.48
C ASN A 72 26.99 7.74 -23.67
N GLU A 73 25.75 8.11 -23.35
CA GLU A 73 25.18 9.41 -23.70
C GLU A 73 25.29 10.44 -22.56
N ASP A 74 25.14 10.02 -21.30
CA ASP A 74 24.98 10.95 -20.17
C ASP A 74 26.07 10.85 -19.11
N ALA A 75 26.49 9.61 -18.78
CA ALA A 75 27.42 9.36 -17.69
C ALA A 75 28.74 10.16 -17.82
N PRO A 76 29.37 10.32 -19.00
CA PRO A 76 30.61 11.07 -19.11
C PRO A 76 30.46 12.53 -18.66
N ARG A 77 29.37 13.20 -19.05
CA ARG A 77 29.08 14.59 -18.65
C ARG A 77 28.80 14.69 -17.16
N LEU A 78 28.02 13.76 -16.62
CA LEU A 78 27.60 13.76 -15.22
C LEU A 78 28.77 13.45 -14.27
N ILE A 79 29.65 12.52 -14.66
CA ILE A 79 30.88 12.19 -13.92
C ILE A 79 31.85 13.38 -13.93
N ALA A 80 32.04 14.03 -15.09
CA ALA A 80 32.91 15.21 -15.17
C ALA A 80 32.46 16.35 -14.25
N GLN A 81 31.16 16.50 -13.99
CA GLN A 81 30.67 17.48 -13.00
C GLN A 81 31.05 17.10 -11.56
N ILE A 82 30.95 15.82 -11.21
CA ILE A 82 31.38 15.32 -9.89
C ILE A 82 32.87 15.57 -9.72
N GLU A 83 33.69 15.16 -10.69
CA GLU A 83 35.14 15.36 -10.65
C GLU A 83 35.50 16.83 -10.52
N LYS A 84 34.86 17.71 -11.29
CA LYS A 84 35.11 19.17 -11.22
C LYS A 84 34.88 19.75 -9.83
N LYS A 85 33.91 19.23 -9.07
CA LYS A 85 33.50 19.80 -7.77
C LYS A 85 34.13 19.08 -6.58
N PHE A 86 34.37 17.78 -6.71
CA PHE A 86 34.77 16.89 -5.61
C PHE A 86 35.96 15.97 -5.92
N ALA A 87 36.74 16.24 -6.97
CA ALA A 87 37.96 15.48 -7.25
C ALA A 87 38.87 15.37 -6.02
N GLY A 88 39.28 14.14 -5.72
CA GLY A 88 40.16 13.83 -4.59
C GLY A 88 39.49 13.86 -3.21
N LYS A 89 38.19 14.16 -3.11
CA LYS A 89 37.45 14.28 -1.84
C LYS A 89 36.50 13.12 -1.56
N LEU A 90 36.27 12.28 -2.57
CA LEU A 90 35.35 11.14 -2.51
C LEU A 90 35.93 9.94 -3.26
N VAL A 91 35.49 8.76 -2.83
CA VAL A 91 35.73 7.50 -3.52
C VAL A 91 34.38 6.88 -3.83
N SER A 92 34.16 6.47 -5.08
CA SER A 92 32.91 5.83 -5.49
C SER A 92 33.16 4.57 -6.28
N PHE A 93 32.31 3.57 -6.08
CA PHE A 93 32.24 2.38 -6.92
C PHE A 93 30.80 2.08 -7.30
N LYS A 94 30.63 1.36 -8.41
CA LYS A 94 29.32 1.06 -8.98
C LYS A 94 29.08 -0.45 -9.02
N THR A 95 27.84 -0.85 -8.80
CA THR A 95 27.36 -2.24 -8.93
C THR A 95 26.05 -2.28 -9.70
N GLU A 96 25.86 -3.31 -10.50
CA GLU A 96 24.62 -3.58 -11.23
C GLU A 96 23.91 -4.76 -10.58
N LEU A 97 22.64 -4.58 -10.25
CA LEU A 97 21.82 -5.60 -9.60
C LEU A 97 20.61 -5.91 -10.49
N GLU A 98 20.27 -7.18 -10.64
CA GLU A 98 19.02 -7.60 -11.24
C GLU A 98 17.96 -7.72 -10.14
N VAL A 99 16.79 -7.12 -10.37
CA VAL A 99 15.66 -7.26 -9.47
C VAL A 99 14.97 -8.58 -9.79
N VAL A 100 15.15 -9.57 -8.89
CA VAL A 100 14.52 -10.89 -8.99
C VAL A 100 13.07 -10.84 -8.49
N ASP A 101 12.82 -10.15 -7.37
CA ASP A 101 11.49 -9.99 -6.78
C ASP A 101 11.45 -8.75 -5.86
N GLU A 102 10.26 -8.18 -5.65
CA GLU A 102 10.02 -7.06 -4.73
C GLU A 102 8.76 -7.31 -3.88
N TYR A 103 8.92 -7.29 -2.56
CA TYR A 103 7.83 -7.50 -1.62
C TYR A 103 7.35 -6.18 -1.03
N PHE A 104 6.06 -5.90 -1.17
CA PHE A 104 5.41 -4.74 -0.57
C PHE A 104 4.46 -5.20 0.54
N VAL A 105 4.39 -4.43 1.63
CA VAL A 105 3.37 -4.68 2.66
C VAL A 105 2.00 -4.41 2.03
N GLN A 106 1.19 -5.46 1.88
CA GLN A 106 -0.23 -5.29 1.56
C GLN A 106 -0.92 -4.66 2.76
N ARG A 107 -1.03 -3.33 2.78
CA ARG A 107 -1.97 -2.65 3.69
C ARG A 107 -3.36 -2.91 3.15
N ALA A 108 -4.08 -3.83 3.78
CA ALA A 108 -5.47 -4.06 3.46
C ALA A 108 -6.25 -2.79 3.83
N THR A 109 -6.58 -1.96 2.83
CA THR A 109 -7.40 -0.76 3.03
C THR A 109 -8.85 -1.23 3.18
N ALA A 110 -9.40 -1.08 4.38
CA ALA A 110 -10.81 -1.31 4.60
C ALA A 110 -11.59 -0.27 3.79
N THR A 111 -12.31 -0.74 2.78
CA THR A 111 -12.97 0.09 1.75
C THR A 111 -14.47 -0.17 1.67
N HIS A 112 -14.96 -1.18 2.41
CA HIS A 112 -16.35 -1.58 2.40
C HIS A 112 -16.95 -1.45 3.80
N LEU A 113 -18.18 -0.95 3.86
CA LEU A 113 -19.03 -1.02 5.03
C LEU A 113 -19.92 -2.24 4.90
N LEU A 114 -19.97 -3.10 5.91
CA LEU A 114 -20.89 -4.23 6.00
C LEU A 114 -21.81 -4.03 7.19
N PHE A 115 -23.11 -3.86 6.93
CA PHE A 115 -24.12 -3.82 7.98
C PHE A 115 -24.56 -5.26 8.31
N THR A 116 -24.49 -5.59 9.59
CA THR A 116 -24.80 -6.91 10.12
C THR A 116 -25.94 -6.82 11.13
N TYR A 117 -26.82 -7.82 11.13
CA TYR A 117 -27.98 -7.94 12.01
C TYR A 117 -28.12 -9.36 12.60
N GLY A 118 -27.05 -10.17 12.51
CA GLY A 118 -27.04 -11.59 12.87
C GLY A 118 -25.68 -12.04 13.43
N THR A 119 -25.34 -13.32 13.25
CA THR A 119 -24.21 -14.01 13.91
C THR A 119 -22.84 -13.41 13.63
N LEU A 120 -22.66 -12.69 12.51
CA LEU A 120 -21.42 -11.95 12.22
C LEU A 120 -21.10 -10.84 13.25
N GLN A 121 -22.03 -10.49 14.14
CA GLN A 121 -21.78 -9.59 15.27
C GLN A 121 -20.99 -10.26 16.41
N GLU A 122 -20.99 -11.60 16.49
CA GLU A 122 -20.35 -12.36 17.57
C GLU A 122 -18.84 -12.44 17.37
N GLN A 123 -18.07 -12.15 18.42
CA GLN A 123 -16.62 -12.05 18.34
C GLN A 123 -15.94 -13.37 17.94
N ASP A 124 -16.43 -14.51 18.42
CA ASP A 124 -15.87 -15.82 18.08
C ASP A 124 -16.06 -16.16 16.59
N ILE A 125 -17.22 -15.78 16.02
CA ILE A 125 -17.48 -15.91 14.59
C ILE A 125 -16.54 -15.01 13.79
N GLN A 126 -16.32 -13.76 14.22
CA GLN A 126 -15.39 -12.86 13.55
C GLN A 126 -13.95 -13.37 13.57
N LEU A 127 -13.50 -13.93 14.69
CA LEU A 127 -12.19 -14.57 14.78
C LEU A 127 -12.09 -15.80 13.88
N GLY A 128 -13.16 -16.58 13.76
CA GLY A 128 -13.22 -17.73 12.84
C GLY A 128 -13.17 -17.34 11.36
N VAL A 129 -13.92 -16.30 10.95
CA VAL A 129 -14.06 -15.89 9.55
C VAL A 129 -12.93 -14.96 9.11
N PHE A 130 -12.62 -13.93 9.91
CA PHE A 130 -11.70 -12.85 9.53
C PHE A 130 -10.33 -12.96 10.20
N SER A 131 -10.15 -13.89 11.15
CA SER A 131 -8.92 -14.02 11.95
C SER A 131 -8.58 -12.77 12.78
N ARG A 132 -9.56 -11.89 13.00
CA ARG A 132 -9.47 -10.71 13.87
C ARG A 132 -10.87 -10.24 14.27
N ALA A 133 -10.96 -9.48 15.36
CA ALA A 133 -12.16 -8.73 15.69
C ALA A 133 -12.34 -7.56 14.72
N LEU A 134 -13.57 -7.33 14.25
CA LEU A 134 -13.90 -6.20 13.40
C LEU A 134 -14.19 -4.96 14.25
N THR A 135 -13.75 -3.80 13.77
CA THR A 135 -14.11 -2.50 14.36
C THR A 135 -15.31 -1.94 13.62
N GLY A 136 -16.33 -1.55 14.38
CA GLY A 136 -17.59 -1.07 13.82
C GLY A 136 -18.26 0.01 14.66
N PHE A 137 -19.32 0.59 14.10
CA PHE A 137 -20.22 1.56 14.75
C PHE A 137 -21.68 1.16 14.51
N GLU A 138 -22.58 1.56 15.41
CA GLU A 138 -24.00 1.25 15.29
C GLU A 138 -24.64 2.11 14.19
N ASP A 139 -25.56 1.53 13.44
CA ASP A 139 -26.34 2.23 12.42
C ASP A 139 -27.72 1.56 12.25
N GLU A 140 -28.54 2.15 11.39
CA GLU A 140 -29.94 1.76 11.21
C GLU A 140 -30.22 1.40 9.75
N LEU A 141 -30.89 0.28 9.51
CA LEU A 141 -31.42 -0.08 8.20
C LEU A 141 -32.91 0.27 8.16
N VAL A 142 -33.26 1.29 7.39
CA VAL A 142 -34.62 1.84 7.29
C VAL A 142 -35.39 1.16 6.16
N GLN A 143 -36.71 0.99 6.29
CA GLN A 143 -37.62 0.34 5.31
C GLN A 143 -37.52 -1.18 5.23
N TYR A 144 -36.88 -1.81 6.23
CA TYR A 144 -36.74 -3.26 6.32
C TYR A 144 -37.20 -3.75 7.70
N VAL A 145 -37.77 -4.96 7.74
CA VAL A 145 -38.05 -5.69 8.98
C VAL A 145 -37.42 -7.07 8.92
N VAL A 146 -37.01 -7.60 10.08
CA VAL A 146 -36.61 -8.99 10.20
C VAL A 146 -37.89 -9.84 10.12
N SER A 147 -38.01 -10.67 9.10
CA SER A 147 -39.16 -11.54 8.91
C SER A 147 -39.15 -12.68 9.94
N GLU A 148 -40.34 -13.12 10.36
CA GLU A 148 -40.52 -14.30 11.20
C GLU A 148 -40.23 -15.62 10.45
N LYS A 149 -40.19 -15.58 9.11
CA LYS A 149 -39.81 -16.72 8.27
C LYS A 149 -38.30 -16.87 8.23
N LYS A 150 -37.79 -17.76 9.09
CA LYS A 150 -36.37 -18.14 9.10
C LYS A 150 -36.04 -19.07 7.93
N VAL A 151 -34.92 -18.84 7.24
CA VAL A 151 -34.36 -19.85 6.32
C VAL A 151 -33.92 -21.06 7.16
N ALA A 152 -34.40 -22.24 6.78
CA ALA A 152 -34.17 -23.50 7.49
C ALA A 152 -34.52 -23.47 9.00
N GLY A 153 -35.40 -22.55 9.44
CA GLY A 153 -35.78 -22.43 10.86
C GLY A 153 -34.73 -21.78 11.77
N LEU A 154 -33.55 -21.40 11.24
CA LEU A 154 -32.40 -20.96 12.04
C LEU A 154 -32.00 -19.50 11.79
N TYR A 155 -32.13 -18.98 10.56
CA TYR A 155 -31.54 -17.69 10.19
C TYR A 155 -32.58 -16.61 9.84
N PRO A 156 -32.44 -15.38 10.39
CA PRO A 156 -33.36 -14.27 10.09
C PRO A 156 -33.27 -13.84 8.62
N THR A 157 -34.40 -13.44 8.05
CA THR A 157 -34.49 -12.91 6.69
C THR A 157 -34.93 -11.45 6.72
N LEU A 158 -34.45 -10.64 5.78
CA LEU A 158 -34.88 -9.25 5.65
C LEU A 158 -36.03 -9.16 4.66
N GLN A 159 -37.12 -8.52 5.09
CA GLN A 159 -38.25 -8.19 4.24
C GLN A 159 -38.30 -6.69 4.04
N HIS A 160 -38.20 -6.25 2.78
CA HIS A 160 -38.39 -4.84 2.43
C HIS A 160 -39.88 -4.48 2.55
N THR A 161 -40.20 -3.53 3.42
CA THR A 161 -41.59 -3.09 3.69
C THR A 161 -41.92 -1.78 2.99
N GLY A 162 -40.93 -1.00 2.57
CA GLY A 162 -41.11 0.33 1.97
C GLY A 162 -41.63 1.39 2.94
N ASN A 163 -41.79 1.05 4.22
CA ASN A 163 -42.26 1.94 5.26
C ASN A 163 -41.08 2.52 6.04
N VAL A 164 -40.92 3.84 6.00
CA VAL A 164 -39.83 4.56 6.70
C VAL A 164 -39.85 4.43 8.23
N LYS A 165 -40.95 3.93 8.82
CA LYS A 165 -41.02 3.66 10.26
C LYS A 165 -40.43 2.32 10.67
N ASP A 166 -40.19 1.43 9.71
CA ASP A 166 -39.62 0.11 9.97
C ASP A 166 -38.09 0.23 9.95
N ILE A 167 -37.47 0.00 11.10
CA ILE A 167 -36.05 0.22 11.32
C ILE A 167 -35.43 -1.00 12.01
N ILE A 168 -34.31 -1.47 11.46
CA ILE A 168 -33.47 -2.50 12.10
C ILE A 168 -32.19 -1.84 12.59
N LYS A 169 -31.92 -1.98 13.88
CA LYS A 169 -30.65 -1.56 14.48
C LYS A 169 -29.62 -2.67 14.31
N GLY A 170 -28.43 -2.32 13.87
CA GLY A 170 -27.35 -3.27 13.64
C GLY A 170 -25.97 -2.65 13.76
N GLN A 171 -24.96 -3.47 13.51
CA GLN A 171 -23.57 -3.08 13.61
C GLN A 171 -22.95 -3.02 12.21
N VAL A 172 -22.31 -1.89 11.90
CA VAL A 172 -21.59 -1.69 10.64
C VAL A 172 -20.10 -1.90 10.87
N TYR A 173 -19.51 -2.83 10.13
CA TYR A 173 -18.08 -3.12 10.19
C TYR A 173 -17.34 -2.60 8.95
N THR A 174 -16.07 -2.27 9.16
CA THR A 174 -15.15 -1.88 8.08
C THR A 174 -14.35 -3.09 7.61
N LEU A 175 -14.57 -3.48 6.35
CA LEU A 175 -13.94 -4.65 5.73
C LEU A 175 -13.08 -4.25 4.53
N THR A 176 -12.00 -4.98 4.37
CA THR A 176 -11.19 -5.00 3.16
C THR A 176 -11.91 -5.80 2.07
N HIS A 177 -11.49 -5.67 0.81
CA HIS A 177 -12.12 -6.43 -0.27
C HIS A 177 -12.04 -7.96 -0.04
N GLN A 178 -10.90 -8.46 0.44
CA GLN A 178 -10.73 -9.89 0.74
C GLN A 178 -11.58 -10.36 1.91
N GLU A 179 -11.68 -9.56 2.99
CA GLU A 179 -12.57 -9.90 4.11
C GLU A 179 -14.03 -9.92 3.67
N LEU A 180 -14.41 -9.01 2.78
CA LEU A 180 -15.77 -9.01 2.24
C LEU A 180 -16.06 -10.29 1.43
N GLN A 181 -15.08 -10.85 0.71
CA GLN A 181 -15.20 -12.16 0.06
C GLN A 181 -15.32 -13.31 1.08
N LYS A 182 -14.57 -13.27 2.18
CA LYS A 182 -14.72 -14.25 3.27
C LYS A 182 -16.10 -14.20 3.92
N ALA A 183 -16.68 -13.01 4.03
CA ALA A 183 -18.06 -12.86 4.49
C ALA A 183 -19.05 -13.51 3.51
N ASP A 184 -18.83 -13.40 2.19
CA ASP A 184 -19.66 -14.09 1.18
C ASP A 184 -19.60 -15.62 1.34
N GLU A 185 -18.41 -16.17 1.60
CA GLU A 185 -18.22 -17.60 1.84
C GLU A 185 -18.92 -18.07 3.13
N TYR A 186 -18.86 -17.27 4.20
CA TYR A 186 -19.52 -17.59 5.47
C TYR A 186 -21.06 -17.60 5.36
N GLU A 187 -21.65 -16.59 4.72
CA GLU A 187 -23.11 -16.47 4.56
C GLU A 187 -23.66 -17.50 3.56
N GLY A 188 -22.81 -17.97 2.64
CA GLY A 188 -23.10 -19.06 1.71
C GLY A 188 -24.15 -18.72 0.67
N GLU A 189 -24.68 -19.75 0.00
CA GLU A 189 -25.56 -19.57 -1.16
C GLU A 189 -26.98 -19.11 -0.83
N ALA A 190 -27.40 -19.23 0.44
CA ALA A 190 -28.74 -18.86 0.91
C ALA A 190 -28.96 -17.34 0.94
N TYR A 191 -27.87 -16.58 1.01
CA TYR A 191 -27.88 -15.13 1.08
C TYR A 191 -27.27 -14.50 -0.17
N LYS A 192 -27.68 -13.28 -0.47
CA LYS A 192 -27.10 -12.43 -1.50
C LYS A 192 -26.78 -11.09 -0.88
N ARG A 193 -25.58 -10.60 -1.14
CA ARG A 193 -25.17 -9.26 -0.73
C ARG A 193 -25.74 -8.21 -1.68
N ILE A 194 -26.35 -7.18 -1.11
CA ILE A 194 -26.81 -5.99 -1.84
C ILE A 194 -26.33 -4.73 -1.13
N GLN A 195 -26.20 -3.63 -1.87
CA GLN A 195 -25.78 -2.34 -1.33
C GLN A 195 -27.02 -1.50 -1.03
N ILE A 196 -27.13 -1.01 0.20
CA ILE A 196 -28.26 -0.19 0.66
C ILE A 196 -27.71 1.05 1.41
N GLU A 197 -28.44 2.16 1.32
CA GLU A 197 -28.21 3.36 2.12
C GLU A 197 -28.80 3.18 3.53
N LEU A 198 -27.97 3.36 4.55
CA LEU A 198 -28.34 3.28 5.96
C LEU A 198 -28.99 4.59 6.45
N GLY A 199 -29.58 4.58 7.63
CA GLY A 199 -30.19 5.76 8.28
C GLY A 199 -29.21 6.92 8.47
N SER A 200 -27.91 6.63 8.57
CA SER A 200 -26.84 7.64 8.58
C SER A 200 -26.52 8.27 7.21
N GLY A 201 -27.13 7.81 6.11
CA GLY A 201 -26.82 8.20 4.73
C GLY A 201 -25.58 7.50 4.13
N ARG A 202 -24.99 6.53 4.85
CA ARG A 202 -23.85 5.74 4.35
C ARG A 202 -24.32 4.55 3.53
N ASN A 203 -23.64 4.29 2.43
CA ASN A 203 -23.86 3.06 1.67
C ASN A 203 -23.10 1.89 2.31
N ALA A 204 -23.82 0.84 2.68
CA ALA A 204 -23.25 -0.39 3.22
C ALA A 204 -23.78 -1.62 2.47
N TRP A 205 -22.96 -2.66 2.47
CA TRP A 205 -23.40 -3.98 2.07
C TRP A 205 -24.25 -4.62 3.15
N VAL A 206 -25.29 -5.34 2.74
CA VAL A 206 -26.20 -6.10 3.60
C VAL A 206 -26.44 -7.45 2.93
N TYR A 207 -26.43 -8.53 3.71
CA TYR A 207 -26.86 -9.84 3.24
C TYR A 207 -28.38 -9.98 3.39
N ILE A 208 -29.07 -10.25 2.28
CA ILE A 208 -30.50 -10.57 2.26
C ILE A 208 -30.69 -12.01 1.80
N SER A 209 -31.69 -12.72 2.33
CA SER A 209 -32.01 -14.06 1.85
C SER A 209 -32.51 -14.00 0.41
N LYS A 210 -32.15 -15.01 -0.39
CA LYS A 210 -32.72 -15.19 -1.73
C LYS A 210 -34.18 -15.63 -1.68
#